data_AF-A0A5S3Z8I4-F1
#
_entry.id   AF-A0A5S3Z8I4-F1
#
_cell.length_a   1.000
_cell.length_b   1.000
_cell.length_c   1.000
_cell.angle_alpha   90.00
_cell.angle_beta   90.00
_cell.angle_gamma   90.00
#
_symmetry.space_group_name_H-M   'P 1'
#
loop_
_entity.id
_entity.type
_entity.pdbx_description
1 polymer ?
#
loop_
_entity_poly.entity_id
_entity_poly.type
_entity_poly.pdbx_seq_one_letter_code
_entity_poly.pdbx_strand_id
1 'polypeptide(L)'
;MSKLRISRDSGYADRARKYTVMCEGKALGKIGNGESVEFDVPPGEKEVYLKVDWCRSNKVRINVPTEGTAQLSGGSNLRGPRIMLAIVYVLFKPHDYLWLTAQAD
;
A
#
# COMPACT_ATOMS: atom_id res chain seq x y z
N MET A 1 -3.17 -20.65 -8.18
CA MET A 1 -4.07 -19.48 -8.15
C MET A 1 -3.22 -18.22 -8.19
N SER A 2 -3.67 -17.19 -8.91
CA SER A 2 -3.00 -15.89 -9.01
C SER A 2 -3.25 -15.06 -7.76
N LYS A 3 -2.17 -14.68 -7.07
CA LYS A 3 -2.26 -13.95 -5.81
C LYS A 3 -1.52 -12.62 -5.85
N LEU A 4 -2.02 -11.68 -5.07
CA LEU A 4 -1.35 -10.43 -4.72
C LEU A 4 -1.09 -10.42 -3.23
N ARG A 5 0.19 -10.40 -2.84
CA ARG A 5 0.60 -10.23 -1.45
C ARG A 5 1.06 -8.81 -1.20
N ILE A 6 0.48 -8.19 -0.18
CA ILE A 6 0.86 -6.87 0.30
C ILE A 6 1.45 -7.01 1.69
N SER A 7 2.65 -6.49 1.90
CA SER A 7 3.31 -6.40 3.19
C SER A 7 3.38 -4.94 3.62
N ARG A 8 2.86 -4.61 4.80
CA ARG A 8 2.96 -3.27 5.37
C ARG A 8 4.11 -3.22 6.37
N ASP A 9 4.99 -2.25 6.21
CA ASP A 9 6.03 -1.96 7.18
C ASP A 9 5.47 -1.58 8.57
N SER A 10 6.28 -1.73 9.62
CA SER A 10 5.88 -1.33 10.97
C SER A 10 6.38 0.07 11.29
N GLY A 11 5.56 0.92 11.90
CA GLY A 11 5.93 2.30 12.22
C GLY A 11 5.06 2.92 13.32
N TYR A 12 5.52 4.03 13.89
CA TYR A 12 4.76 4.80 14.88
C TYR A 12 3.62 5.60 14.24
N ALA A 13 3.90 6.24 13.10
CA ALA A 13 2.87 6.88 12.31
C ALA A 13 1.85 5.84 11.86
N ASP A 14 0.57 6.18 12.00
CA ASP A 14 -0.56 5.35 11.58
C ASP A 14 -0.62 3.96 12.22
N ARG A 15 0.07 3.72 13.35
CA ARG A 15 0.14 2.41 14.01
C ARG A 15 -1.24 1.81 14.33
N ALA A 16 -2.18 2.65 14.75
CA ALA A 16 -3.56 2.27 15.05
C ALA A 16 -4.48 2.28 13.82
N ARG A 17 -4.02 2.79 12.67
CA ARG A 17 -4.82 2.86 11.43
C ARG A 17 -4.54 1.65 10.57
N LYS A 18 -5.55 1.16 9.86
CA LYS A 18 -5.38 0.18 8.79
C LYS A 18 -5.39 0.90 7.44
N TYR A 19 -4.52 0.49 6.53
CA TYR A 19 -4.53 0.99 5.16
C TYR A 19 -5.45 0.13 4.31
N THR A 20 -6.18 0.74 3.40
CA THR A 20 -6.99 0.03 2.40
C THR A 20 -6.10 -0.30 1.22
N VAL A 21 -6.08 -1.57 0.82
CA VAL A 21 -5.43 -2.02 -0.41
C VAL A 21 -6.37 -1.80 -1.57
N MET A 22 -5.94 -1.00 -2.55
CA MET A 22 -6.71 -0.66 -3.73
C MET A 22 -6.09 -1.33 -4.96
N CYS A 23 -6.91 -1.99 -5.78
CA CYS A 23 -6.51 -2.60 -7.05
C CYS A 23 -7.53 -2.22 -8.12
N GLU A 24 -7.09 -1.61 -9.23
CA GLU A 24 -7.98 -1.12 -10.30
C GLU A 24 -9.11 -0.21 -9.77
N GLY A 25 -8.78 0.63 -8.79
CA GLY A 25 -9.73 1.52 -8.14
C GLY A 25 -10.73 0.86 -7.17
N LYS A 26 -10.68 -0.48 -7.00
CA LYS A 26 -11.53 -1.23 -6.07
C LYS A 26 -10.78 -1.56 -4.78
N ALA A 27 -11.48 -1.50 -3.64
CA ALA A 27 -10.92 -1.92 -2.36
C ALA A 27 -10.90 -3.46 -2.25
N LEU A 28 -9.72 -4.03 -2.07
CA LEU A 28 -9.55 -5.48 -1.83
C LEU A 28 -9.70 -5.85 -0.36
N GLY A 29 -9.24 -4.97 0.53
CA GLY A 29 -9.25 -5.21 1.97
C GLY A 29 -8.41 -4.20 2.73
N LYS A 30 -8.14 -4.49 3.99
CA LYS A 30 -7.36 -3.61 4.87
C LYS A 30 -6.14 -4.34 5.44
N ILE A 31 -5.04 -3.61 5.62
CA ILE A 31 -3.77 -4.09 6.16
C ILE A 31 -3.31 -3.22 7.34
N GLY A 32 -3.10 -3.88 8.48
CA GLY A 32 -2.63 -3.31 9.73
C GLY A 32 -1.11 -3.14 9.79
N ASN A 33 -0.65 -2.45 10.84
CA ASN A 33 0.76 -2.15 11.04
C ASN A 33 1.61 -3.44 11.19
N GLY A 34 2.61 -3.63 10.32
CA GLY A 34 3.44 -4.83 10.31
C GLY A 34 2.76 -6.08 9.73
N GLU A 35 1.54 -5.97 9.21
CA GLU A 35 0.78 -7.11 8.69
C GLU A 35 1.20 -7.43 7.25
N SER A 36 0.98 -8.69 6.84
CA SER A 36 0.98 -9.11 5.44
C SER A 36 -0.35 -9.77 5.11
N VAL A 37 -0.96 -9.42 3.99
CA VAL A 37 -2.23 -10.00 3.52
C VAL A 37 -2.11 -10.47 2.08
N GLU A 38 -2.85 -11.52 1.74
CA GLU A 38 -2.95 -12.05 0.38
C GLU A 38 -4.37 -11.86 -0.14
N PHE A 39 -4.48 -11.55 -1.43
CA PHE A 39 -5.74 -11.45 -2.15
C PHE A 39 -5.70 -12.29 -3.41
N ASP A 40 -6.76 -13.03 -3.67
CA ASP A 40 -6.97 -13.66 -4.97
C ASP A 40 -7.39 -12.58 -5.97
N VAL A 41 -6.58 -12.40 -7.01
CA VAL A 41 -6.81 -11.38 -8.04
C VAL A 41 -6.61 -12.00 -9.43
N PRO A 42 -7.38 -11.58 -10.44
CA PRO A 42 -7.18 -12.07 -11.80
C PRO A 42 -5.77 -11.75 -12.31
N PRO A 43 -5.14 -12.66 -13.07
CA PRO A 43 -3.84 -12.42 -13.67
C PRO A 43 -3.84 -11.25 -14.66
N GLY A 44 -2.65 -10.78 -15.01
CA GLY A 44 -2.40 -9.68 -15.95
C GLY A 44 -1.95 -8.39 -15.26
N GLU A 45 -1.83 -7.32 -16.06
CA GLU A 45 -1.43 -6.01 -15.56
C GLU A 45 -2.49 -5.42 -14.62
N LYS A 46 -2.04 -4.93 -13.47
CA LYS A 46 -2.87 -4.28 -12.44
C LYS A 46 -2.18 -3.05 -11.88
N GLU A 47 -2.95 -2.00 -11.66
CA GLU A 47 -2.59 -0.83 -10.86
C GLU A 47 -3.00 -1.03 -9.40
N VAL A 48 -2.02 -0.97 -8.50
CA VAL A 48 -2.20 -1.14 -7.06
C VAL A 48 -1.71 0.10 -6.32
N TYR A 49 -2.43 0.49 -5.26
CA TYR A 49 -2.00 1.55 -4.33
C TYR A 49 -2.61 1.32 -2.94
N LEU A 50 -1.98 1.92 -1.92
CA LEU A 50 -2.50 1.95 -0.55
C LEU A 50 -3.26 3.26 -0.32
N LYS A 51 -4.30 3.21 0.52
CA LYS A 51 -5.11 4.37 0.87
C LYS A 51 -5.42 4.42 2.37
N VAL A 52 -5.36 5.61 2.95
CA VAL A 52 -5.85 5.89 4.31
C VAL A 52 -6.56 7.24 4.28
N ASP A 53 -7.84 7.26 4.66
CA ASP A 53 -8.69 8.45 4.53
C ASP A 53 -8.64 9.04 3.10
N TRP A 54 -8.29 10.32 2.93
CA TRP A 54 -8.10 10.96 1.61
C TRP A 54 -6.65 10.86 1.09
N CYS A 55 -5.75 10.29 1.89
CA CYS A 55 -4.34 10.09 1.56
C CYS A 55 -4.10 8.73 0.87
N ARG A 56 -3.05 8.64 0.05
CA ARG A 56 -2.66 7.40 -0.65
C ARG A 56 -1.15 7.31 -0.86
N SER A 57 -0.72 6.14 -1.35
CA SER A 57 0.62 5.93 -1.89
C SER A 57 0.72 6.37 -3.34
N ASN A 58 1.94 6.33 -3.88
CA ASN A 58 2.15 6.17 -5.32
C ASN A 58 1.39 4.94 -5.85
N LYS A 59 1.04 4.99 -7.13
CA LYS A 59 0.42 3.89 -7.87
C LYS A 59 1.53 3.05 -8.48
N VAL A 60 1.45 1.73 -8.31
CA VAL A 60 2.41 0.78 -8.86
C VAL A 60 1.68 -0.11 -9.86
N ARG A 61 2.24 -0.23 -11.07
CA ARG A 61 1.77 -1.22 -12.05
C ARG A 61 2.58 -2.49 -11.88
N ILE A 62 1.89 -3.60 -11.75
CA ILE A 62 2.48 -4.93 -11.64
C ILE A 62 1.80 -5.90 -12.59
N ASN A 63 2.54 -6.92 -13.01
CA ASN A 63 1.96 -8.05 -13.71
C ASN A 63 1.69 -9.18 -12.70
N VAL A 64 0.42 -9.51 -12.48
CA VAL A 64 0.04 -10.65 -11.64
C VAL A 64 0.19 -11.93 -12.48
N PRO A 65 1.01 -12.91 -12.06
CA PRO A 65 1.23 -14.13 -12.83
C PRO A 65 -0.02 -15.01 -12.84
N THR A 66 -0.19 -15.81 -13.89
CA THR A 66 -1.27 -16.83 -14.01
C THR A 66 -1.20 -17.86 -12.89
N GLU A 67 -0.01 -18.13 -12.38
CA GLU A 67 0.23 -18.96 -11.22
C GLU A 67 1.36 -18.36 -10.37
N GLY A 68 1.14 -18.23 -9.07
CA GLY A 68 2.09 -17.64 -8.13
C GLY A 68 1.58 -16.34 -7.52
N THR A 69 2.50 -15.59 -6.92
CA THR A 69 2.18 -14.43 -6.08
C THR A 69 3.01 -13.23 -6.50
N ALA A 70 2.34 -12.13 -6.89
CA ALA A 70 2.99 -10.84 -7.01
C ALA A 70 3.15 -10.20 -5.63
N GLN A 71 4.34 -9.70 -5.30
CA GLN A 71 4.66 -9.18 -3.97
C GLN A 71 4.89 -7.67 -4.00
N LEU A 72 4.17 -6.95 -3.14
CA LEU A 72 4.36 -5.52 -2.91
C LEU A 72 4.63 -5.25 -1.44
N SER A 73 5.47 -4.24 -1.18
CA SER A 73 5.71 -3.70 0.15
C SER A 73 5.35 -2.23 0.22
N GLY A 74 4.75 -1.79 1.32
CA GLY A 74 4.34 -0.40 1.49
C GLY A 74 4.31 0.07 2.93
N GLY A 75 4.09 1.37 3.12
CA GLY A 75 4.24 1.98 4.44
C GLY A 75 3.89 3.46 4.50
N SER A 76 4.14 4.09 5.65
CA SER A 76 4.01 5.54 5.84
C SER A 76 5.31 6.27 5.47
N ASN A 77 5.20 7.38 4.74
CA ASN A 77 6.32 8.31 4.52
C ASN A 77 6.57 9.21 5.75
N LEU A 78 5.63 9.27 6.69
CA LEU A 78 5.76 9.99 7.95
C LEU A 78 6.64 9.22 8.94
N ARG A 79 7.95 9.29 8.72
CA ARG A 79 8.96 8.66 9.58
C ARG A 79 9.89 9.69 10.22
N GLY A 80 10.33 9.40 11.45
CA GLY A 80 11.25 10.24 12.21
C GLY A 80 10.74 11.68 12.31
N PRO A 81 11.58 12.70 12.02
CA PRO A 81 11.18 14.11 12.14
C PRO A 81 10.05 14.50 11.16
N ARG A 82 9.82 13.74 10.09
CA ARG A 82 8.73 14.03 9.14
C ARG A 82 7.34 13.89 9.77
N ILE A 83 7.22 13.21 10.92
CA ILE A 83 5.96 13.15 11.68
C ILE A 83 5.47 14.55 12.06
N MET A 84 6.38 15.50 12.32
CA MET A 84 6.00 16.90 12.61
C MET A 84 5.34 17.61 11.43
N LEU A 85 5.52 17.09 10.21
CA LEU A 85 4.94 17.61 8.98
C LEU A 85 3.62 16.91 8.61
N ALA A 86 3.03 16.11 9.50
CA ALA A 86 1.82 15.33 9.21
C ALA A 86 0.69 16.18 8.61
N ILE A 87 0.40 17.35 9.21
CA ILE A 87 -0.64 18.27 8.72
C ILE A 87 -0.30 18.78 7.31
N VAL A 88 0.97 19.07 7.03
CA VAL A 88 1.42 19.51 5.70
C VAL A 88 1.19 18.41 4.67
N TYR A 89 1.54 17.16 4.97
CA TYR A 89 1.31 16.03 4.07
C TYR A 89 -0.19 15.82 3.83
N VAL A 90 -1.00 15.89 4.88
CA VAL A 90 -2.44 15.70 4.82
C VAL A 90 -3.14 16.75 3.97
N LEU A 91 -2.70 18.02 4.04
CA LEU A 91 -3.30 19.13 3.29
C LEU A 91 -2.76 19.28 1.88
N PHE A 92 -1.44 19.13 1.69
CA PHE A 92 -0.77 19.51 0.44
C PHE A 92 -0.13 18.35 -0.32
N LYS A 93 0.10 17.20 0.33
CA LYS A 93 0.70 16.01 -0.32
C LYS A 93 -0.03 14.70 0.01
N PRO A 94 -1.36 14.63 -0.12
CA PRO A 94 -2.11 13.42 0.24
C PRO A 94 -1.70 12.21 -0.60
N HIS A 95 -1.20 12.40 -1.82
CA HIS A 95 -0.78 11.33 -2.72
C HIS A 95 0.61 10.74 -2.43
N ASP A 96 1.35 11.35 -1.51
CA ASP A 96 2.71 10.98 -1.11
C ASP A 96 2.79 10.69 0.41
N TYR A 97 1.64 10.51 1.04
CA TYR A 97 1.54 10.21 2.47
C TYR A 97 2.01 8.78 2.77
N LEU A 98 1.70 7.85 1.87
CA LEU A 98 2.15 6.46 1.92
C LEU A 98 3.14 6.18 0.78
N TRP A 99 3.84 5.07 0.86
CA TRP A 99 4.66 4.54 -0.22
C TRP A 99 4.27 3.09 -0.51
N LEU A 100 4.48 2.66 -1.75
CA LEU A 100 4.29 1.28 -2.21
C LEU A 100 5.33 0.97 -3.29
N THR A 101 5.95 -0.20 -3.23
CA THR A 101 6.91 -0.67 -4.24
C THR A 101 6.70 -2.15 -4.54
N ALA A 102 6.95 -2.54 -5.78
CA ALA A 102 7.13 -3.95 -6.11
C ALA A 102 8.44 -4.44 -5.50
N GLN A 103 8.41 -5.66 -4.98
CA GLN A 103 9.63 -6.35 -4.60
C GLN A 103 10.22 -6.97 -5.86
N ALA A 104 11.48 -6.65 -6.16
CA ALA A 104 12.25 -7.44 -7.10
C ALA A 104 12.62 -8.74 -6.38
N ASP A 105 12.35 -9.87 -7.03
CA ASP A 105 12.86 -11.17 -6.60
C ASP A 105 14.39 -11.18 -6.58
#